data_AF-A0A9Y2AU26-F1
#
_entry.id   AF-A0A9Y2AU26-F1
#
_cell.length_a   1.000
_cell.length_b   1.000
_cell.length_c   1.000
_cell.angle_alpha   90.00
_cell.angle_beta   90.00
_cell.angle_gamma   90.00
#
_symmetry.space_group_name_H-M   'P 1'
#
loop_
_entity.id
_entity.type
_entity.pdbx_description
1 polymer ?
#
loop_
_entity_poly.entity_id
_entity_poly.type
_entity_poly.pdbx_seq_one_letter_code
_entity_poly.pdbx_strand_id
1 'polypeptide(L)'
;MRLVLIFLLLASLAVPVLARSDRSGHYYLRGVMETGSELLLRPDGRFQWYLVIGALDLFAEGRWSEKDGIVLLKAEKTKDVPEPGFETLQLTVRDSDLIPPDGHGAYVLPMRAGD
;
A
#
# COMPACT_ATOMS: atom_id res chain seq x y z
N MET A 1 14.50 -29.75 -53.23
CA MET A 1 14.65 -28.42 -52.62
C MET A 1 13.69 -28.30 -51.46
N ARG A 2 14.21 -27.83 -50.33
CA ARG A 2 13.68 -27.91 -48.97
C ARG A 2 13.00 -26.58 -48.66
N LEU A 3 11.74 -26.57 -48.22
CA LEU A 3 11.15 -25.40 -47.57
C LEU A 3 10.38 -25.84 -46.33
N VAL A 4 11.08 -25.78 -45.20
CA VAL A 4 10.53 -25.97 -43.86
C VAL A 4 9.89 -24.63 -43.48
N LEU A 5 8.56 -24.59 -43.40
CA LEU A 5 7.83 -23.42 -42.90
C LEU A 5 7.78 -23.52 -41.37
N ILE A 6 8.70 -22.83 -40.69
CA ILE A 6 8.72 -22.75 -39.22
C ILE A 6 7.66 -21.73 -38.81
N PHE A 7 6.58 -22.22 -38.20
CA PHE A 7 5.58 -21.42 -37.51
C PHE A 7 6.19 -20.96 -36.18
N LEU A 8 6.78 -19.75 -36.17
CA LEU A 8 7.27 -19.10 -34.95
C LEU A 8 6.07 -18.69 -34.09
N LEU A 9 5.68 -19.58 -33.17
CA LEU A 9 4.72 -19.28 -32.11
C LEU A 9 5.39 -18.34 -31.11
N LEU A 10 5.21 -17.02 -31.28
CA LEU A 10 5.52 -16.05 -30.23
C LEU A 10 4.54 -16.26 -29.08
N ALA A 11 4.88 -17.14 -28.14
CA ALA A 11 4.25 -17.16 -26.82
C ALA A 11 4.65 -15.87 -26.09
N SER A 12 3.82 -14.84 -26.24
CA SER A 12 3.95 -13.62 -25.45
C SER A 12 3.62 -13.99 -24.00
N LEU A 13 4.66 -14.10 -23.16
CA LEU A 13 4.51 -14.04 -21.71
C LEU A 13 3.93 -12.66 -21.40
N ALA A 14 2.60 -12.60 -21.23
CA ALA A 14 1.96 -11.45 -20.62
C ALA A 14 2.53 -11.34 -19.20
N VAL A 15 3.59 -10.56 -19.05
CA VAL A 15 4.04 -10.10 -17.74
C VAL A 15 2.85 -9.31 -17.19
N PRO A 16 2.27 -9.67 -16.04
CA PRO A 16 1.24 -8.85 -15.46
C PRO A 16 1.90 -7.49 -15.21
N VAL A 17 1.51 -6.48 -16.00
CA VAL A 17 1.64 -5.10 -15.57
C VAL A 17 0.80 -5.06 -14.30
N LEU A 18 1.46 -5.19 -13.15
CA LEU A 18 0.90 -4.69 -11.92
C LEU A 18 0.63 -3.24 -12.22
N ALA A 19 -0.64 -2.91 -12.49
CA ALA A 19 -1.07 -1.56 -12.71
C ALA A 19 -0.46 -0.74 -11.58
N ARG A 20 0.47 0.15 -11.95
CA ARG A 20 1.17 1.00 -10.99
C ARG A 20 0.10 1.89 -10.40
N SER A 21 -0.45 1.53 -9.24
CA SER A 21 -1.42 2.38 -8.58
C SER A 21 -0.71 3.67 -8.19
N ASP A 22 -1.28 4.78 -8.66
CA ASP A 22 -0.92 6.16 -8.34
C ASP A 22 -0.77 6.38 -6.82
N ARG A 23 -1.40 5.53 -6.02
CA ARG A 23 -1.40 5.60 -4.56
C ARG A 23 -0.05 5.28 -3.89
N SER A 24 0.98 4.90 -4.64
CA SER A 24 2.29 4.62 -4.04
C SER A 24 2.91 5.88 -3.45
N GLY A 25 3.29 5.85 -2.18
CA GLY A 25 3.85 7.02 -1.49
C GLY A 25 3.94 6.84 0.02
N HIS A 26 4.58 7.83 0.67
CA HIS A 26 4.57 7.98 2.12
C HIS A 26 3.38 8.85 2.50
N TYR A 27 2.54 8.35 3.40
CA TYR A 27 1.41 9.06 3.95
C TYR A 27 1.60 9.26 5.44
N TYR A 28 1.26 10.44 5.93
CA TYR A 28 1.36 10.77 7.35
C TYR A 28 -0.05 10.96 7.91
N LEU A 29 -0.31 10.36 9.07
CA LEU A 29 -1.58 10.56 9.76
C LEU A 29 -1.68 12.00 10.26
N ARG A 30 -2.79 12.66 9.93
CA ARG A 30 -3.10 14.04 10.34
C ARG A 30 -4.46 14.10 11.01
N GLY A 31 -4.65 15.08 11.88
CA GLY A 31 -5.94 15.34 12.53
C GLY A 31 -6.23 14.46 13.75
N VAL A 32 -5.26 13.68 14.22
CA VAL A 32 -5.36 12.90 15.47
C VAL A 32 -4.33 13.44 16.46
N MET A 33 -4.79 13.81 17.65
CA MET A 33 -3.93 14.38 18.69
C MET A 33 -3.10 13.28 19.35
N GLU A 34 -1.85 13.59 19.73
CA GLU A 34 -0.94 12.68 20.45
C GLU A 34 -0.69 11.32 19.76
N THR A 35 -1.02 11.23 18.47
CA THR A 35 -0.90 10.02 17.66
C THR A 35 -0.02 10.34 16.46
N GLY A 36 1.12 9.66 16.37
CA GLY A 36 1.97 9.67 15.18
C GLY A 36 1.77 8.39 14.39
N SER A 37 1.65 8.47 13.08
CA SER A 37 1.64 7.28 12.23
C SER A 37 2.08 7.63 10.82
N GLU A 38 2.77 6.70 10.18
CA GLU A 38 3.12 6.75 8.78
C GLU A 38 2.73 5.45 8.10
N LEU A 39 2.27 5.57 6.86
CA LEU A 39 1.98 4.48 5.96
C LEU A 39 2.80 4.67 4.68
N LEU A 40 3.67 3.72 4.38
CA LEU A 40 4.34 3.61 3.09
C LEU A 40 3.62 2.59 2.22
N LEU A 41 3.05 3.03 1.10
CA LEU A 41 2.57 2.16 0.02
C LEU A 41 3.62 2.09 -1.09
N ARG A 42 4.18 0.90 -1.33
CA ARG A 42 5.19 0.70 -2.38
C ARG A 42 4.54 0.28 -3.70
N PRO A 43 5.12 0.64 -4.86
CA PRO A 43 4.58 0.30 -6.18
C PRO A 43 4.61 -1.20 -6.51
N ASP A 44 5.31 -2.01 -5.72
CA ASP A 44 5.35 -3.48 -5.82
C ASP A 44 4.22 -4.17 -5.03
N GLY A 45 3.29 -3.39 -4.47
CA GLY A 45 2.18 -3.90 -3.66
C GLY A 45 2.57 -4.26 -2.24
N ARG A 46 3.75 -3.88 -1.75
CA ARG A 46 4.15 -3.99 -0.34
C ARG A 46 3.80 -2.73 0.44
N PHE A 47 3.49 -2.87 1.73
CA PHE A 47 3.35 -1.72 2.62
C PHE A 47 4.22 -1.86 3.88
N GLN A 48 4.52 -0.72 4.49
CA GLN A 48 5.02 -0.61 5.85
C GLN A 48 4.17 0.42 6.59
N TRP A 49 3.92 0.16 7.86
CA TRP A 49 3.09 1.01 8.71
C TRP A 49 3.61 0.99 10.13
N TYR A 50 3.56 2.14 10.79
CA TYR A 50 3.74 2.23 12.23
C TYR A 50 2.73 3.20 12.84
N LEU A 51 2.44 3.03 14.12
CA LEU A 51 1.64 3.95 14.92
C LEU A 51 2.23 4.05 16.31
N VAL A 52 2.29 5.28 16.81
CA VAL A 52 2.77 5.64 18.13
C VAL A 52 1.69 6.44 18.84
N ILE A 53 1.26 5.96 20.00
CA ILE A 53 0.35 6.67 20.91
C ILE A 53 0.92 6.58 22.33
N GLY A 54 1.44 7.69 22.84
CA GLY A 54 2.11 7.69 24.14
C GLY A 54 3.30 6.71 24.18
N ALA A 55 3.17 5.63 24.96
CA ALA A 55 4.18 4.58 25.09
C ALA A 55 3.86 3.30 24.28
N LEU A 56 2.77 3.31 23.51
CA LEU A 56 2.39 2.20 22.64
C LEU A 56 2.96 2.42 21.25
N ASP A 57 3.79 1.46 20.80
CA ASP A 57 4.32 1.38 19.44
C ASP A 57 3.75 0.14 18.75
N LEU A 58 3.06 0.33 17.63
CA LEU A 58 2.54 -0.75 16.79
C LEU A 58 3.17 -0.69 15.41
N PHE A 59 3.45 -1.86 14.85
CA PHE A 59 4.04 -2.01 13.52
C PHE A 59 3.24 -3.01 12.69
N ALA A 60 3.18 -2.79 11.38
CA ALA A 60 2.65 -3.77 10.45
C ALA A 60 3.35 -3.64 9.10
N GLU A 61 3.59 -4.77 8.45
CA GLU A 61 4.03 -4.82 7.06
C GLU A 61 3.33 -5.97 6.34
N GLY A 62 3.29 -5.89 5.01
CA GLY A 62 2.60 -6.91 4.23
C GLY A 62 2.27 -6.45 2.82
N ARG A 63 1.07 -6.79 2.35
CA ARG A 63 0.61 -6.51 0.99
C ARG A 63 -0.57 -5.55 1.00
N TRP A 64 -0.63 -4.69 0.00
CA TRP A 64 -1.76 -3.81 -0.22
C TRP A 64 -2.36 -3.97 -1.61
N SER A 65 -3.62 -3.58 -1.73
CA SER A 65 -4.37 -3.52 -2.98
C SER A 65 -5.43 -2.43 -2.90
N GLU A 66 -5.73 -1.80 -4.03
CA GLU A 66 -6.80 -0.81 -4.15
C GLU A 66 -7.93 -1.37 -5.02
N LYS A 67 -9.17 -1.31 -4.54
CA LYS A 67 -10.36 -1.70 -5.30
C LYS A 67 -11.59 -0.98 -4.77
N ASP A 68 -12.46 -0.51 -5.66
CA ASP A 68 -13.77 0.05 -5.32
C ASP A 68 -13.70 1.20 -4.28
N GLY A 69 -12.68 2.06 -4.39
CA GLY A 69 -12.47 3.17 -3.47
C GLY A 69 -11.92 2.77 -2.10
N ILE A 70 -11.41 1.55 -1.95
CA ILE A 70 -10.82 1.02 -0.71
C ILE A 70 -9.37 0.63 -0.97
N VAL A 71 -8.46 1.06 -0.10
CA VAL A 71 -7.13 0.48 0.05
C VAL A 71 -7.18 -0.56 1.17
N LEU A 72 -6.97 -1.82 0.81
CA LEU A 72 -6.88 -2.93 1.77
C LEU A 72 -5.41 -3.23 2.06
N LEU A 73 -5.03 -3.15 3.33
CA LEU A 73 -3.75 -3.62 3.85
C LEU A 73 -3.96 -5.00 4.49
N LYS A 74 -3.15 -5.98 4.11
CA LYS A 74 -3.11 -7.30 4.75
C LYS A 74 -1.73 -7.54 5.32
N ALA A 75 -1.64 -7.56 6.64
CA ALA A 75 -0.39 -7.77 7.33
C ALA A 75 0.11 -9.21 7.19
N GLU A 76 1.42 -9.35 7.18
CA GLU A 76 2.12 -10.63 7.16
C GLU A 76 3.06 -10.69 8.35
N LYS A 77 3.13 -11.84 9.02
CA LYS A 77 4.12 -12.07 10.06
C LYS A 77 5.49 -12.21 9.40
N THR A 78 6.47 -11.44 9.85
CA THR A 78 7.84 -11.52 9.37
C THR A 78 8.81 -11.66 10.54
N LYS A 79 10.11 -11.80 10.24
CA LYS A 79 11.14 -11.83 11.29
C LYS A 79 11.20 -10.51 12.08
N ASP A 80 10.91 -9.39 11.41
CA ASP A 80 11.03 -8.04 11.97
C ASP A 80 9.73 -7.60 12.64
N VAL A 81 8.58 -8.10 12.15
CA VAL A 81 7.25 -7.86 12.71
C VAL A 81 6.55 -9.22 12.93
N PRO A 82 6.91 -9.97 13.98
CA PRO A 82 6.31 -11.28 14.25
C PRO A 82 4.85 -11.17 14.73
N GLU A 83 4.49 -10.03 15.32
CA GLU A 83 3.16 -9.69 15.84
C GLU A 83 2.69 -8.36 15.25
N PRO A 84 2.08 -8.36 14.06
CA PRO A 84 1.57 -7.13 13.45
C PRO A 84 0.47 -6.49 14.29
N GLY A 85 0.42 -5.16 14.33
CA GLY A 85 -0.59 -4.39 15.06
C GLY A 85 -2.02 -4.57 14.56
N PHE A 86 -2.20 -5.18 13.38
CA PHE A 86 -3.48 -5.61 12.82
C PHE A 86 -3.28 -6.77 11.83
N GLU A 87 -4.32 -7.56 11.57
CA GLU A 87 -4.30 -8.55 10.47
C GLU A 87 -4.70 -7.93 9.13
N THR A 88 -5.78 -7.14 9.14
CA THR A 88 -6.23 -6.37 7.98
C THR A 88 -6.64 -4.97 8.40
N LEU A 89 -6.35 -3.98 7.55
CA LEU A 89 -6.78 -2.59 7.73
C LEU A 89 -7.38 -2.11 6.40
N GLN A 90 -8.60 -1.58 6.46
CA GLN A 90 -9.28 -1.00 5.30
C GLN A 90 -9.26 0.51 5.43
N LEU A 91 -8.75 1.18 4.41
CA LEU A 91 -8.72 2.63 4.33
C LEU A 91 -9.65 3.07 3.20
N THR A 92 -10.56 3.98 3.51
CA THR A 92 -11.45 4.56 2.50
C THR A 92 -10.69 5.64 1.73
N VAL A 93 -10.70 5.55 0.41
CA VAL A 93 -10.12 6.59 -0.45
C VAL A 93 -11.07 7.78 -0.50
N ARG A 94 -10.55 8.97 -0.18
CA ARG A 94 -11.24 10.24 -0.36
C ARG A 94 -10.28 11.20 -1.05
N ASP A 95 -10.50 11.45 -2.34
CA ASP A 95 -9.57 12.18 -3.20
C ASP A 95 -8.17 11.51 -3.21
N SER A 96 -7.15 12.21 -2.70
CA SER A 96 -5.80 11.68 -2.49
C SER A 96 -5.61 10.96 -1.15
N ASP A 97 -6.52 11.19 -0.20
CA ASP A 97 -6.32 10.83 1.19
C ASP A 97 -6.88 9.44 1.51
N LEU A 98 -6.29 8.80 2.52
CA LEU A 98 -6.71 7.49 2.98
C LEU A 98 -7.28 7.62 4.40
N ILE A 99 -8.58 7.37 4.54
CA ILE A 99 -9.32 7.57 5.78
C ILE A 99 -9.35 6.26 6.57
N PRO A 100 -8.87 6.23 7.83
CA PRO A 100 -8.97 5.06 8.68
C PRO A 100 -10.42 4.63 8.95
N PRO A 101 -10.68 3.36 9.32
CA PRO A 101 -12.04 2.84 9.50
C PRO A 101 -12.78 3.45 10.70
N ASP A 102 -12.05 4.00 11.68
CA ASP A 102 -12.63 4.74 12.79
C ASP A 102 -13.04 6.19 12.42
N GLY A 103 -12.69 6.64 11.21
CA GLY A 103 -12.98 7.98 10.70
C GLY A 103 -12.15 9.10 11.34
N HIS A 104 -11.16 8.77 12.18
CA HIS A 104 -10.34 9.76 12.85
C HIS A 104 -9.10 10.11 12.04
N GLY A 105 -9.03 11.37 11.62
CA GLY A 105 -7.91 11.87 10.83
C GLY A 105 -7.88 11.31 9.40
N ALA A 106 -6.75 11.53 8.75
CA ALA A 106 -6.48 11.04 7.40
C ALA A 106 -4.99 10.80 7.22
N TYR A 107 -4.65 9.74 6.51
CA TYR A 107 -3.31 9.56 5.94
C TYR A 107 -3.22 10.41 4.69
N VAL A 108 -2.37 11.44 4.73
CA VAL A 108 -2.20 12.39 3.62
C VAL A 108 -0.79 12.30 3.05
N LEU A 109 -0.65 12.47 1.74
CA LEU A 109 0.65 12.66 1.13
C LEU A 109 1.30 13.95 1.65
N PRO A 110 2.63 14.02 1.79
CA PRO A 110 3.29 15.28 2.06
C PRO A 110 2.96 16.26 0.94
N MET A 111 2.63 17.52 1.30
CA MET A 111 2.57 18.60 0.31
C MET A 111 3.90 18.61 -0.44
N ARG A 112 3.85 18.60 -1.78
CA ARG A 112 5.04 18.93 -2.57
C ARG A 112 5.41 20.35 -2.20
N ALA A 113 6.67 20.59 -1.87
CA ALA A 113 7.16 21.95 -1.71
C ALA A 113 7.15 22.61 -3.10
N GLY A 114 6.12 23.40 -3.43
CA GLY A 114 6.10 24.20 -4.66
C GLY A 114 4.76 24.49 -5.33
N ASP A 115 3.62 24.31 -4.67
CA ASP A 115 2.28 24.65 -5.18
C ASP A 115 1.91 26.12 -4.87
#